data_AF-A0A0R3S5L2-F1
#
_entry.id   AF-A0A0R3S5L2-F1
#
_cell.length_a   1.000
_cell.length_b   1.000
_cell.length_c   1.000
_cell.angle_alpha   90.00
_cell.angle_beta   90.00
_cell.angle_gamma   90.00
#
_symmetry.space_group_name_H-M   'P 1'
#
loop_
_entity.id
_entity.type
_entity.pdbx_description
1 polymer ?
#
loop_
_entity_poly.entity_id
_entity_poly.type
_entity_poly.pdbx_seq_one_letter_code
_entity_poly.pdbx_strand_id
1 'polypeptide(L)'
;MWLAVAVSSIPSWQFSFHLPACSDLMNNGNVKGQRLLFANLVKDTRNVEYVKLIVSCLDYSSEDSFNRFILQTALTSADESGRKWATQFLTILLSHNINDFSTWGIKLLLGQLADSSAKVVRHAFRLLHRWIPHYPESVYLIKDICFDGFGDAGTLLKTYLFSIESYVKDNADDILATLDYWKKKFNMRYVEIIDEDIRVALLDSKRSIDGRYARSSNERIAKFGVLMPVHLYGQLAQHYTGRELLLRSNEVDRLLDILRDSPLPTNTFETSKLKGALYALGHIVANMNSSLLPSETVPIICRFAECCPILSVRGTAFWVLNLIGSTQLDHAKVN
;
A
#
# COMPACT_ATOMS: atom_id res chain seq x y z
N MET A 1 -1.70 32.34 25.68
CA MET A 1 -2.23 32.91 24.41
C MET A 1 -1.01 33.31 23.59
N TRP A 2 -0.90 32.85 22.34
CA TRP A 2 0.31 32.74 21.48
C TRP A 2 0.98 31.35 21.47
N LEU A 3 0.34 30.43 20.76
CA LEU A 3 0.89 29.39 19.86
C LEU A 3 -0.29 28.50 19.44
N ALA A 4 -1.27 29.16 18.81
CA ALA A 4 -2.21 28.54 17.90
C ALA A 4 -1.88 29.10 16.52
N VAL A 5 -2.07 28.29 15.48
CA VAL A 5 -1.80 28.56 14.05
C VAL A 5 -0.37 28.26 13.60
N ALA A 6 -0.12 27.02 13.17
CA ALA A 6 0.68 26.69 11.97
C ALA A 6 0.88 25.16 11.82
N VAL A 7 -0.13 24.41 11.34
CA VAL A 7 0.11 23.06 10.76
C VAL A 7 -0.65 22.89 9.43
N SER A 8 -1.05 23.99 8.78
CA SER A 8 -1.82 23.91 7.53
C SER A 8 -1.12 24.48 6.29
N SER A 9 0.05 25.11 6.38
CA SER A 9 0.71 25.71 5.22
C SER A 9 2.18 26.07 5.47
N ILE A 10 3.16 25.18 5.25
CA ILE A 10 4.57 25.57 5.02
C ILE A 10 5.22 24.64 3.96
N PRO A 11 6.01 25.16 2.99
CA PRO A 11 6.59 24.42 1.86
C PRO A 11 7.75 23.50 2.25
N SER A 12 8.13 22.64 1.30
CA SER A 12 9.04 21.49 1.37
C SER A 12 10.54 21.77 1.62
N TRP A 13 10.93 22.87 2.27
CA TRP A 13 12.33 23.12 2.63
C TRP A 13 12.42 23.79 4.00
N GLN A 14 13.30 23.25 4.87
CA GLN A 14 13.57 23.61 6.27
C GLN A 14 12.74 22.90 7.36
N PHE A 15 13.03 21.62 7.57
CA PHE A 15 13.05 21.04 8.92
C PHE A 15 14.43 20.46 9.19
N SER A 16 15.44 21.32 9.30
CA SER A 16 16.65 21.01 10.08
C SER A 16 16.44 21.53 11.49
N PHE A 17 15.63 20.82 12.27
CA PHE A 17 15.75 20.86 13.72
C PHE A 17 16.74 19.77 14.15
N HIS A 18 18.01 19.96 13.80
CA HIS A 18 19.04 19.51 14.73
C HIS A 18 18.96 20.49 15.88
N LEU A 19 18.23 20.14 16.94
CA LEU A 19 18.44 20.71 18.27
C LEU A 19 19.68 20.02 18.82
N PRO A 20 20.87 20.65 18.79
CA PRO A 20 22.07 20.07 19.40
C PRO A 20 21.85 19.90 20.92
N ALA A 21 20.91 20.67 21.48
CA ALA A 21 20.54 20.61 22.88
C ALA A 21 19.89 19.28 23.32
N CYS A 22 19.24 18.52 22.43
CA CYS A 22 18.63 17.24 22.83
C CYS A 22 19.65 16.10 22.88
N SER A 23 20.68 16.14 22.03
CA SER A 23 21.83 15.22 22.12
C SER A 23 22.74 15.57 23.30
N ASP A 24 22.95 16.86 23.57
CA ASP A 24 23.89 17.32 24.60
C ASP A 24 23.31 17.24 26.03
N LEU A 25 21.99 17.36 26.21
CA LEU A 25 21.33 17.12 27.51
C LEU A 25 21.34 15.64 27.92
N MET A 26 21.63 14.71 27.00
CA MET A 26 21.68 13.27 27.27
C MET A 26 23.08 12.76 27.69
N ASN A 27 24.05 13.64 27.95
CA ASN A 27 25.43 13.24 28.30
C ASN A 27 25.75 13.23 29.81
N ASN A 28 24.78 13.52 30.69
CA ASN A 28 25.01 13.56 32.15
C ASN A 28 24.27 12.42 32.87
N GLY A 29 25.00 11.36 33.25
CA GLY A 29 24.84 10.47 34.42
C GLY A 29 23.50 9.77 34.78
N ASN A 30 22.33 10.32 34.44
CA ASN A 30 21.00 9.86 34.85
C ASN A 30 20.06 9.58 33.66
N VAL A 31 20.67 9.25 32.51
CA VAL A 31 20.00 9.05 31.22
C VAL A 31 18.97 7.93 31.27
N LYS A 32 19.24 6.85 32.02
CA LYS A 32 18.31 5.72 32.16
C LYS A 32 17.02 6.11 32.90
N GLY A 33 17.12 6.86 34.00
CA GLY A 33 15.95 7.28 34.79
C GLY A 33 15.01 8.21 34.01
N GLN A 34 15.56 9.16 33.26
CA GLN A 34 14.79 10.07 32.42
C GLN A 34 14.15 9.38 31.21
N ARG A 35 14.86 8.41 30.62
CA ARG A 35 14.35 7.59 29.51
C ARG A 35 13.17 6.71 29.93
N LEU A 36 13.23 6.09 31.11
CA LEU A 36 12.11 5.37 31.70
C LEU A 36 10.90 6.27 32.00
N LEU A 37 11.13 7.52 32.38
CA LEU A 37 10.06 8.51 32.58
C LEU A 37 9.28 8.76 31.28
N PHE A 38 9.97 8.91 30.15
CA PHE A 38 9.30 9.11 28.86
C PHE A 38 8.46 7.90 28.43
N ALA A 39 8.96 6.67 28.63
CA ALA A 39 8.19 5.47 28.32
C ALA A 39 6.91 5.37 29.16
N ASN A 40 7.00 5.66 30.46
CA ASN A 40 5.83 5.70 31.35
C ASN A 40 4.84 6.80 30.94
N LEU A 41 5.35 7.99 30.61
CA LEU A 41 4.51 9.10 30.19
C LEU A 41 3.75 8.80 28.89
N VAL A 42 4.40 8.15 27.92
CA VAL A 42 3.77 7.71 26.67
C VAL A 42 2.65 6.70 26.93
N LYS A 43 2.83 5.80 27.89
CA LYS A 43 1.86 4.77 28.26
C LYS A 43 0.66 5.33 29.03
N ASP A 44 0.92 6.21 29.99
CA ASP A 44 -0.09 6.62 30.98
C ASP A 44 -0.86 7.89 30.57
N THR A 45 -0.34 8.67 29.62
CA THR A 45 -0.99 9.91 29.17
C THR A 45 -2.29 9.63 28.39
N ARG A 46 -3.31 10.46 28.64
CA ARG A 46 -4.51 10.55 27.79
C ARG A 46 -4.43 11.65 26.74
N ASN A 47 -3.42 12.52 26.85
CA ASN A 47 -3.24 13.61 25.91
C ASN A 47 -2.21 13.20 24.86
N VAL A 48 -2.72 12.99 23.64
CA VAL A 48 -1.95 12.58 22.47
C VAL A 48 -0.79 13.53 22.16
N GLU A 49 -0.92 14.83 22.46
CA GLU A 49 0.11 15.82 22.13
C GLU A 49 1.44 15.55 22.84
N TYR A 50 1.42 14.96 24.05
CA TYR A 50 2.65 14.52 24.72
C TYR A 50 3.32 13.37 23.98
N VAL A 51 2.53 12.40 23.50
CA VAL A 51 3.06 11.29 22.68
C VAL A 51 3.71 11.86 21.43
N LYS A 52 3.05 12.82 20.75
CA LYS A 52 3.58 13.45 19.54
C LYS A 52 4.90 14.15 19.81
N LEU A 53 4.96 14.98 20.86
CA LEU A 53 6.15 15.75 21.20
C LEU A 53 7.33 14.83 21.52
N ILE A 54 7.11 13.83 22.39
CA ILE A 54 8.17 12.90 22.80
C ILE A 54 8.70 12.13 21.59
N VAL A 55 7.81 11.45 20.84
CA VAL A 55 8.20 10.58 19.73
C VAL A 55 8.85 11.38 18.57
N SER A 56 8.36 12.58 18.27
CA SER A 56 8.94 13.39 17.17
C SER A 56 10.30 14.00 17.47
N CYS A 57 10.72 14.09 18.75
CA CYS A 57 11.99 14.71 19.14
C CYS A 57 13.13 13.71 19.36
N LEU A 58 12.88 12.40 19.24
CA LEU A 58 13.89 11.37 19.44
C LEU A 58 14.64 11.06 18.14
N ASP A 59 15.94 10.75 18.27
CA ASP A 59 16.73 10.23 17.16
C ASP A 59 16.65 8.70 17.11
N TYR A 60 16.28 8.18 15.94
CA TYR A 60 16.13 6.74 15.67
C TYR A 60 17.27 6.16 14.83
N SER A 61 18.24 7.00 14.45
CA SER A 61 19.35 6.66 13.55
C SER A 61 20.38 5.77 14.24
N SER A 62 20.62 5.97 15.53
CA SER A 62 21.48 5.10 16.32
C SER A 62 20.82 3.74 16.55
N GLU A 63 21.62 2.68 16.62
CA GLU A 63 21.17 1.36 17.09
C GLU A 63 20.73 1.35 18.56
N ASP A 64 20.86 2.47 19.28
CA ASP A 64 20.41 2.62 20.67
C ASP A 64 18.93 2.19 20.80
N SER A 65 18.75 1.02 21.41
CA SER A 65 17.49 0.30 21.49
C SER A 65 16.42 1.06 22.27
N PHE A 66 16.81 2.04 23.10
CA PHE A 66 15.87 2.68 24.00
C PHE A 66 14.92 3.66 23.28
N ASN A 67 15.41 4.46 22.32
CA ASN A 67 14.52 5.36 21.58
C ASN A 67 13.53 4.56 20.73
N ARG A 68 14.00 3.47 20.10
CA ARG A 68 13.15 2.51 19.39
C ARG A 68 12.16 1.83 20.34
N PHE A 69 12.54 1.54 21.58
CA PHE A 69 11.65 1.03 22.62
C PHE A 69 10.56 2.04 23.02
N ILE A 70 10.87 3.34 23.16
CA ILE A 70 9.86 4.38 23.39
C ILE A 70 8.87 4.43 22.22
N LEU A 71 9.36 4.38 20.98
CA LEU A 71 8.50 4.34 19.79
C LEU A 71 7.63 3.08 19.77
N GLN A 72 8.18 1.91 20.06
CA GLN A 72 7.42 0.67 20.18
C GLN A 72 6.36 0.74 21.29
N THR A 73 6.68 1.42 22.41
CA THR A 73 5.72 1.68 23.49
C THR A 73 4.60 2.59 23.01
N ALA A 74 4.90 3.65 22.25
CA ALA A 74 3.90 4.53 21.65
C ALA A 74 3.00 3.78 20.64
N LEU A 75 3.56 2.84 19.90
CA LEU A 75 2.87 2.02 18.92
C LEU A 75 1.96 0.94 19.55
N THR A 76 2.24 0.48 20.76
CA THR A 76 1.54 -0.68 21.36
C THR A 76 0.71 -0.33 22.59
N SER A 77 1.15 0.64 23.39
CA SER A 77 0.62 0.89 24.74
C SER A 77 -0.05 2.25 24.92
N ALA A 78 0.17 3.20 24.00
CA ALA A 78 -0.54 4.48 24.04
C ALA A 78 -2.06 4.31 23.80
N ASP A 79 -2.83 5.37 24.01
CA ASP A 79 -4.24 5.42 23.64
C ASP A 79 -4.46 5.24 22.12
N GLU A 80 -5.70 4.95 21.67
CA GLU A 80 -5.97 4.71 20.24
C GLU A 80 -5.47 5.85 19.34
N SER A 81 -5.62 7.10 19.79
CA SER A 81 -5.19 8.29 19.05
C SER A 81 -3.66 8.36 18.96
N GLY A 82 -2.95 8.07 20.06
CA GLY A 82 -1.49 7.98 20.12
C GLY A 82 -0.94 6.88 19.24
N ARG A 83 -1.49 5.67 19.29
CA ARG A 83 -1.06 4.55 18.43
C ARG A 83 -1.29 4.86 16.96
N LYS A 84 -2.47 5.40 16.61
CA LYS A 84 -2.75 5.83 15.23
C LYS A 84 -1.73 6.87 14.74
N TRP A 85 -1.42 7.88 15.57
CA TRP A 85 -0.44 8.91 15.20
C TRP A 85 0.99 8.35 15.12
N ALA A 86 1.41 7.49 16.05
CA ALA A 86 2.72 6.85 16.02
C ALA A 86 2.89 5.98 14.77
N THR A 87 1.84 5.26 14.36
CA THR A 87 1.80 4.50 13.11
C THR A 87 1.94 5.41 11.89
N GLN A 88 1.28 6.57 11.88
CA GLN A 88 1.49 7.58 10.83
C GLN A 88 2.92 8.13 10.86
N PHE A 89 3.50 8.33 12.04
CA PHE A 89 4.85 8.86 12.22
C PHE A 89 5.92 7.94 11.61
N LEU A 90 5.69 6.61 11.56
CA LEU A 90 6.56 5.68 10.82
C LEU A 90 6.72 6.08 9.34
N THR A 91 5.71 6.71 8.72
CA THR A 91 5.81 7.23 7.34
C THR A 91 6.90 8.29 7.20
N ILE A 92 7.04 9.15 8.20
CA ILE A 92 8.07 10.20 8.20
C ILE A 92 9.44 9.54 8.28
N LEU A 93 9.61 8.59 9.19
CA LEU A 93 10.87 7.88 9.34
C LEU A 93 11.23 7.06 8.09
N LEU A 94 10.26 6.39 7.46
CA LEU A 94 10.41 5.70 6.17
C LEU A 94 10.88 6.67 5.08
N SER A 95 10.27 7.86 5.00
CA SER A 95 10.63 8.85 3.97
C SER A 95 12.05 9.41 4.09
N HIS A 96 12.64 9.39 5.29
CA HIS A 96 14.00 9.86 5.53
C HIS A 96 15.07 8.78 5.29
N ASN A 97 14.67 7.55 4.93
CA ASN A 97 15.55 6.43 4.60
C ASN A 97 16.71 6.25 5.60
N ILE A 98 16.37 6.28 6.89
CA ILE A 98 17.33 6.04 7.98
C ILE A 98 17.96 4.65 7.79
N ASN A 99 19.24 4.49 8.12
CA ASN A 99 19.96 3.23 7.96
C ASN A 99 19.20 2.04 8.58
N ASP A 100 19.09 0.95 7.82
CA ASP A 100 18.38 -0.29 8.16
C ASP A 100 16.90 -0.13 8.55
N PHE A 101 16.30 1.03 8.28
CA PHE A 101 14.91 1.30 8.63
C PHE A 101 13.93 0.35 7.95
N SER A 102 14.21 -0.08 6.72
CA SER A 102 13.37 -1.03 6.01
C SER A 102 13.22 -2.35 6.78
N THR A 103 14.22 -2.75 7.56
CA THR A 103 14.21 -3.99 8.34
C THR A 103 13.41 -3.85 9.63
N TRP A 104 13.60 -2.77 10.40
CA TRP A 104 12.93 -2.64 11.71
C TRP A 104 11.62 -1.85 11.64
N GLY A 105 11.56 -0.83 10.80
CA GLY A 105 10.39 0.03 10.65
C GLY A 105 9.22 -0.67 9.96
N ILE A 106 9.48 -1.45 8.91
CA ILE A 106 8.45 -2.29 8.30
C ILE A 106 7.98 -3.37 9.28
N LYS A 107 8.88 -3.98 10.08
CA LYS A 107 8.47 -4.90 11.15
C LYS A 107 7.54 -4.25 12.17
N LEU A 108 7.86 -3.03 12.63
CA LEU A 108 6.97 -2.29 13.53
C LEU A 108 5.61 -2.03 12.89
N LEU A 109 5.59 -1.68 11.60
CA LEU A 109 4.36 -1.43 10.86
C LEU A 109 3.52 -2.71 10.65
N LEU A 110 4.17 -3.85 10.37
CA LEU A 110 3.52 -5.16 10.32
C LEU A 110 2.98 -5.56 11.71
N GLY A 111 3.70 -5.23 12.79
CA GLY A 111 3.22 -5.43 14.16
C GLY A 111 1.92 -4.68 14.48
N GLN A 112 1.66 -3.54 13.83
CA GLN A 112 0.40 -2.81 13.97
C GLN A 112 -0.82 -3.55 13.39
N LEU A 113 -0.62 -4.62 12.61
CA LEU A 113 -1.71 -5.48 12.15
C LEU A 113 -2.36 -6.27 13.30
N ALA A 114 -1.68 -6.40 14.44
CA ALA A 114 -2.19 -7.04 15.65
C ALA A 114 -2.90 -6.05 16.61
N ASP A 115 -3.10 -4.78 16.21
CA ASP A 115 -3.75 -3.78 17.06
C ASP A 115 -5.24 -4.11 17.31
N SER A 116 -5.72 -3.84 18.52
CA SER A 116 -7.13 -4.01 18.89
C SER A 116 -8.08 -3.07 18.13
N SER A 117 -7.60 -1.90 17.68
CA SER A 117 -8.40 -0.92 16.95
C SER A 117 -8.30 -1.17 15.44
N ALA A 118 -9.43 -1.54 14.84
CA ALA A 118 -9.55 -1.69 13.38
C ALA A 118 -9.15 -0.41 12.61
N LYS A 119 -9.23 0.77 13.24
CA LYS A 119 -8.77 2.03 12.63
C LYS A 119 -7.25 2.08 12.48
N VAL A 120 -6.51 1.58 13.47
CA VAL A 120 -5.04 1.48 13.43
C VAL A 120 -4.64 0.42 12.41
N VAL A 121 -5.25 -0.77 12.45
CA VAL A 121 -4.99 -1.85 11.48
C VAL A 121 -5.23 -1.39 10.05
N ARG A 122 -6.37 -0.76 9.75
CA ARG A 122 -6.66 -0.21 8.41
C ARG A 122 -5.65 0.85 7.99
N HIS A 123 -5.15 1.63 8.93
CA HIS A 123 -4.13 2.63 8.65
C HIS A 123 -2.78 1.98 8.35
N ALA A 124 -2.38 0.95 9.11
CA ALA A 124 -1.18 0.17 8.88
C ALA A 124 -1.18 -0.47 7.47
N PHE A 125 -2.28 -1.10 7.04
CA PHE A 125 -2.41 -1.61 5.66
C PHE A 125 -2.15 -0.55 4.59
N ARG A 126 -2.74 0.65 4.74
CA ARG A 126 -2.52 1.75 3.77
C ARG A 126 -1.06 2.14 3.69
N LEU A 127 -0.34 2.16 4.82
CA LEU A 127 1.07 2.49 4.85
C LEU A 127 1.94 1.34 4.30
N LEU A 128 1.60 0.09 4.59
CA LEU A 128 2.30 -1.08 4.05
C LEU A 128 2.23 -1.10 2.52
N HIS A 129 1.04 -0.93 1.95
CA HIS A 129 0.87 -0.85 0.49
C HIS A 129 1.65 0.29 -0.15
N ARG A 130 1.82 1.41 0.57
CA ARG A 130 2.61 2.54 0.10
C ARG A 130 4.11 2.24 0.13
N TRP A 131 4.60 1.63 1.21
CA TRP A 131 6.04 1.59 1.48
C TRP A 131 6.73 0.30 1.06
N ILE A 132 6.04 -0.84 1.04
CA ILE A 132 6.62 -2.12 0.57
C ILE A 132 7.24 -2.00 -0.83
N PRO A 133 6.60 -1.35 -1.84
CA PRO A 133 7.22 -1.19 -3.16
C PRO A 133 8.54 -0.40 -3.16
N HIS A 134 8.74 0.48 -2.18
CA HIS A 134 9.99 1.25 -2.02
C HIS A 134 11.09 0.46 -1.31
N TYR A 135 10.73 -0.65 -0.66
CA TYR A 135 11.61 -1.52 0.11
C TYR A 135 11.36 -2.99 -0.28
N PRO A 136 11.70 -3.40 -1.52
CA PRO A 136 11.40 -4.74 -2.02
C PRO A 136 12.07 -5.85 -1.20
N GLU A 137 13.19 -5.56 -0.55
CA GLU A 137 13.83 -6.46 0.40
C GLU A 137 12.92 -6.73 1.60
N SER A 138 12.01 -5.84 1.99
CA SER A 138 11.12 -6.07 3.14
C SER A 138 10.01 -7.11 2.88
N VAL A 139 9.80 -7.52 1.63
CA VAL A 139 8.70 -8.43 1.25
C VAL A 139 8.80 -9.79 1.97
N TYR A 140 10.00 -10.29 2.26
CA TYR A 140 10.15 -11.57 2.99
C TYR A 140 9.54 -11.53 4.40
N LEU A 141 9.45 -10.34 5.02
CA LEU A 141 8.87 -10.16 6.35
C LEU A 141 7.37 -10.46 6.40
N ILE A 142 6.73 -10.48 5.24
CA ILE A 142 5.30 -10.69 5.07
C ILE A 142 4.96 -12.19 5.08
N LYS A 143 5.96 -13.06 4.86
CA LYS A 143 5.78 -14.51 4.65
C LYS A 143 5.08 -15.20 5.83
N ASP A 144 5.42 -14.80 7.06
CA ASP A 144 4.95 -15.47 8.28
C ASP A 144 3.63 -14.88 8.83
N ILE A 145 2.99 -13.99 8.08
CA ILE A 145 1.73 -13.35 8.51
C ILE A 145 0.54 -14.22 8.10
N CYS A 146 -0.36 -14.47 9.06
CA CYS A 146 -1.65 -15.09 8.79
C CYS A 146 -2.63 -14.06 8.21
N PHE A 147 -3.01 -14.23 6.94
CA PHE A 147 -3.89 -13.29 6.23
C PHE A 147 -5.38 -13.58 6.35
N ASP A 148 -5.76 -14.74 6.88
CA ASP A 148 -7.12 -15.29 6.80
C ASP A 148 -8.19 -14.37 7.43
N GLY A 149 -7.79 -13.54 8.41
CA GLY A 149 -8.68 -12.58 9.09
C GLY A 149 -8.82 -11.21 8.42
N PHE A 150 -8.02 -10.88 7.40
CA PHE A 150 -7.93 -9.52 6.85
C PHE A 150 -8.69 -9.32 5.52
N GLY A 151 -9.36 -10.35 5.01
CA GLY A 151 -10.18 -10.27 3.79
C GLY A 151 -9.40 -9.74 2.58
N ASP A 152 -9.96 -8.76 1.88
CA ASP A 152 -9.36 -8.21 0.65
C ASP A 152 -8.01 -7.52 0.90
N ALA A 153 -7.88 -6.82 2.03
CA ALA A 153 -6.63 -6.15 2.39
C ALA A 153 -5.51 -7.17 2.64
N GLY A 154 -5.83 -8.29 3.30
CA GLY A 154 -4.91 -9.41 3.46
C GLY A 154 -4.52 -10.03 2.13
N THR A 155 -5.50 -10.25 1.24
CA THR A 155 -5.25 -10.80 -0.11
C THR A 155 -4.30 -9.91 -0.91
N LEU A 156 -4.54 -8.59 -0.92
CA LEU A 156 -3.67 -7.64 -1.60
C LEU A 156 -2.27 -7.61 -0.98
N LEU A 157 -2.15 -7.64 0.35
CA LEU A 157 -0.84 -7.62 1.01
C LEU A 157 -0.05 -8.92 0.74
N LYS A 158 -0.71 -10.09 0.78
CA LYS A 158 -0.12 -11.39 0.39
C LYS A 158 0.41 -11.35 -1.04
N THR A 159 -0.20 -10.54 -1.91
CA THR A 159 0.15 -10.46 -3.34
C THR A 159 1.62 -10.08 -3.56
N TYR A 160 2.22 -9.27 -2.68
CA TYR A 160 3.64 -8.92 -2.80
C TYR A 160 4.58 -10.13 -2.69
N LEU A 161 4.21 -11.20 -1.97
CA LEU A 161 5.03 -12.41 -1.88
C LEU A 161 5.31 -13.04 -3.25
N PHE A 162 4.37 -12.91 -4.19
CA PHE A 162 4.51 -13.46 -5.54
C PHE A 162 5.44 -12.65 -6.46
N SER A 163 5.95 -11.50 -6.00
CA SER A 163 7.06 -10.81 -6.68
C SER A 163 8.40 -11.54 -6.51
N ILE A 164 8.53 -12.38 -5.48
CA ILE A 164 9.75 -13.12 -5.19
C ILE A 164 9.73 -14.43 -5.97
N GLU A 165 10.64 -14.57 -6.94
CA GLU A 165 10.71 -15.75 -7.80
C GLU A 165 10.96 -17.06 -7.02
N SER A 166 11.84 -17.05 -6.02
CA SER A 166 12.10 -18.24 -5.19
C SER A 166 10.87 -18.68 -4.41
N TYR A 167 10.09 -17.74 -3.87
CA TYR A 167 8.84 -18.06 -3.18
C TYR A 167 7.85 -18.77 -4.11
N VAL A 168 7.72 -18.30 -5.36
CA VAL A 168 6.84 -18.93 -6.36
C VAL A 168 7.32 -20.34 -6.72
N LYS A 169 8.62 -20.57 -6.83
CA LYS A 169 9.20 -21.91 -7.09
C LYS A 169 8.94 -22.88 -5.94
N ASP A 170 9.13 -22.42 -4.71
CA ASP A 170 9.01 -23.25 -3.51
C ASP A 170 7.54 -23.55 -3.14
N ASN A 171 6.59 -22.75 -3.62
CA ASN A 171 5.17 -22.82 -3.23
C ASN A 171 4.24 -22.97 -4.44
N ALA A 172 4.55 -23.92 -5.34
CA ALA A 172 3.80 -24.14 -6.58
C ALA A 172 2.28 -24.34 -6.39
N ASP A 173 1.87 -25.10 -5.38
CA ASP A 173 0.44 -25.35 -5.12
C ASP A 173 -0.28 -24.10 -4.62
N ASP A 174 0.37 -23.29 -3.76
CA ASP A 174 -0.21 -22.04 -3.25
C ASP A 174 -0.39 -21.02 -4.36
N ILE A 175 0.56 -20.90 -5.30
CA ILE A 175 0.40 -19.98 -6.43
C ILE A 175 -0.70 -20.45 -7.38
N LEU A 176 -0.83 -21.74 -7.66
CA LEU A 176 -1.90 -22.25 -8.52
C LEU A 176 -3.29 -22.02 -7.89
N ALA A 177 -3.43 -22.29 -6.60
CA ALA A 177 -4.65 -22.01 -5.86
C ALA A 177 -4.96 -20.50 -5.83
N THR A 178 -3.95 -19.66 -5.61
CA THR A 178 -4.09 -18.20 -5.61
C THR A 178 -4.49 -17.68 -6.99
N LEU A 179 -3.86 -18.17 -8.06
CA LEU A 179 -4.21 -17.78 -9.44
C LEU A 179 -5.66 -18.17 -9.77
N ASP A 180 -6.08 -19.38 -9.41
CA ASP A 180 -7.46 -19.84 -9.61
C ASP A 180 -8.48 -18.99 -8.84
N TYR A 181 -8.17 -18.62 -7.60
CA TYR A 181 -8.98 -17.70 -6.80
C TYR A 181 -9.09 -16.32 -7.45
N TRP A 182 -7.99 -15.76 -7.94
CA TRP A 182 -7.98 -14.47 -8.63
C TRP A 182 -8.82 -14.51 -9.90
N LYS A 183 -8.64 -15.55 -10.70
CA LYS A 183 -9.40 -15.82 -11.93
C LYS A 183 -10.90 -15.92 -11.69
N LYS A 184 -11.32 -16.69 -10.69
CA LYS A 184 -12.75 -16.98 -10.43
C LYS A 184 -13.46 -15.86 -9.69
N LYS A 185 -12.77 -15.14 -8.80
CA LYS A 185 -13.41 -14.20 -7.87
C LYS A 185 -12.67 -12.88 -7.71
N PHE A 186 -11.37 -12.91 -7.43
CA PHE A 186 -10.70 -11.70 -6.94
C PHE A 186 -10.52 -10.61 -8.00
N ASN A 187 -10.41 -10.93 -9.30
CA ASN A 187 -10.35 -9.92 -10.36
C ASN A 187 -11.59 -9.01 -10.38
N MET A 188 -12.77 -9.57 -10.11
CA MET A 188 -14.00 -8.78 -9.97
C MET A 188 -13.97 -7.94 -8.69
N ARG A 189 -13.51 -8.53 -7.59
CA ARG A 189 -13.39 -7.83 -6.31
C ARG A 189 -12.38 -6.68 -6.36
N TYR A 190 -11.30 -6.84 -7.12
CA TYR A 190 -10.29 -5.83 -7.38
C TYR A 190 -10.90 -4.59 -8.04
N VAL A 191 -11.81 -4.78 -9.00
CA VAL A 191 -12.58 -3.68 -9.61
C VAL A 191 -13.41 -2.94 -8.57
N GLU A 192 -14.08 -3.66 -7.67
CA GLU A 192 -14.89 -3.05 -6.62
C GLU A 192 -14.04 -2.22 -5.63
N ILE A 193 -12.85 -2.71 -5.28
CA ILE A 193 -11.89 -1.99 -4.43
C ILE A 193 -11.47 -0.69 -5.10
N ILE A 194 -11.09 -0.74 -6.37
CA ILE A 194 -10.69 0.44 -7.13
C ILE A 194 -11.84 1.43 -7.29
N ASP A 195 -13.03 0.96 -7.67
CA ASP A 195 -14.20 1.82 -7.84
C ASP A 195 -14.61 2.47 -6.51
N GLU A 196 -14.40 1.79 -5.36
CA GLU A 196 -14.54 2.38 -4.02
C GLU A 196 -13.51 3.47 -3.76
N ASP A 197 -12.23 3.20 -3.99
CA ASP A 197 -11.17 4.17 -3.73
C ASP A 197 -11.31 5.42 -4.60
N ILE A 198 -11.67 5.26 -5.89
CA ILE A 198 -12.01 6.38 -6.79
C ILE A 198 -13.18 7.19 -6.22
N ARG A 199 -14.25 6.52 -5.78
CA ARG A 199 -15.43 7.19 -5.25
C ARG A 199 -15.11 8.00 -4.00
N VAL A 200 -14.33 7.42 -3.09
CA VAL A 200 -13.88 8.11 -1.88
C VAL A 200 -13.00 9.30 -2.23
N ALA A 201 -12.09 9.16 -3.19
CA ALA A 201 -11.20 10.26 -3.60
C ALA A 201 -11.93 11.41 -4.33
N LEU A 202 -12.92 11.11 -5.17
CA LEU A 202 -13.63 12.12 -5.95
C LEU A 202 -14.77 12.79 -5.18
N LEU A 203 -15.48 12.04 -4.33
CA LEU A 203 -16.70 12.51 -3.68
C LEU A 203 -16.50 12.87 -2.20
N ASP A 204 -15.34 12.53 -1.61
CA ASP A 204 -15.06 12.60 -0.16
C ASP A 204 -16.17 11.95 0.71
N SER A 205 -16.96 11.08 0.10
CA SER A 205 -18.14 10.48 0.71
C SER A 205 -17.80 9.12 1.26
N LYS A 206 -17.55 9.03 2.57
CA LYS A 206 -17.45 7.74 3.27
C LYS A 206 -18.86 7.30 3.64
N ARG A 207 -19.27 6.08 3.27
CA ARG A 207 -20.50 5.47 3.83
C ARG A 207 -20.13 4.68 5.09
N SER A 208 -20.92 4.86 6.15
CA SER A 208 -20.90 3.93 7.29
C SER A 208 -21.49 2.59 6.85
N ILE A 209 -21.24 1.56 7.65
CA ILE A 209 -21.81 0.21 7.46
C ILE A 209 -23.35 0.25 7.38
N ASP A 210 -23.98 1.22 8.06
CA ASP A 210 -25.43 1.43 8.05
C ASP A 210 -25.95 2.21 6.81
N GLY A 211 -25.10 2.44 5.81
CA GLY A 211 -25.45 3.15 4.58
C GLY A 211 -25.56 4.69 4.71
N ARG A 212 -25.36 5.23 5.92
CA ARG A 212 -25.36 6.68 6.17
C ARG A 212 -24.04 7.31 5.74
N TYR A 213 -24.07 8.56 5.28
CA TYR A 213 -22.85 9.30 5.01
C TYR A 213 -22.11 9.57 6.34
N ALA A 214 -20.92 9.00 6.49
CA ALA A 214 -20.01 9.30 7.58
C ALA A 214 -19.36 10.68 7.33
N ARG A 215 -19.17 11.47 8.40
CA ARG A 215 -18.49 12.76 8.29
C ARG A 215 -17.08 12.54 7.76
N SER A 216 -16.68 13.38 6.80
CA SER A 216 -15.31 13.40 6.27
C SER A 216 -14.33 13.52 7.42
N SER A 217 -13.34 12.63 7.44
CA SER A 217 -12.20 12.78 8.34
C SER A 217 -11.31 13.88 7.77
N ASN A 218 -10.89 14.86 8.56
CA ASN A 218 -9.90 15.90 8.19
C ASN A 218 -8.54 15.35 7.69
N GLU A 219 -8.39 14.03 7.63
CA GLU A 219 -7.35 13.30 6.91
C GLU A 219 -7.55 13.56 5.41
N ARG A 220 -7.08 14.72 4.95
CA ARG A 220 -7.02 15.09 3.52
C ARG A 220 -6.37 13.93 2.78
N ILE A 221 -7.18 13.16 2.05
CA ILE A 221 -6.67 12.16 1.11
C ILE A 221 -5.76 12.95 0.17
N ALA A 222 -4.51 12.50 0.08
CA ALA A 222 -3.44 13.30 -0.48
C ALA A 222 -3.76 13.77 -1.91
N LYS A 223 -3.21 14.92 -2.30
CA LYS A 223 -3.28 15.50 -3.67
C LYS A 223 -2.75 14.58 -4.79
N PHE A 224 -2.36 13.35 -4.49
CA PHE A 224 -1.66 12.41 -5.37
C PHE A 224 -2.59 11.41 -6.09
N GLY A 225 -3.91 11.59 -6.03
CA GLY A 225 -4.87 10.70 -6.70
C GLY A 225 -4.97 9.32 -6.05
N VAL A 226 -5.76 8.44 -6.68
CA VAL A 226 -5.88 7.04 -6.25
C VAL A 226 -4.73 6.25 -6.88
N LEU A 227 -3.93 5.60 -6.05
CA LEU A 227 -2.89 4.69 -6.51
C LEU A 227 -3.54 3.36 -6.91
N MET A 228 -3.09 2.77 -8.02
CA MET A 228 -3.57 1.46 -8.43
C MET A 228 -3.05 0.40 -7.45
N PRO A 229 -3.93 -0.40 -6.81
CA PRO A 229 -3.49 -1.44 -5.88
C PRO A 229 -2.65 -2.52 -6.56
N VAL A 230 -1.80 -3.20 -5.79
CA VAL A 230 -1.00 -4.34 -6.27
C VAL A 230 -1.89 -5.43 -6.89
N HIS A 231 -1.41 -6.07 -7.95
CA HIS A 231 -2.16 -7.10 -8.68
C HIS A 231 -1.32 -8.33 -8.92
N LEU A 232 -1.88 -9.53 -8.69
CA LEU A 232 -1.17 -10.81 -8.78
C LEU A 232 -0.47 -10.98 -10.13
N TYR A 233 -1.21 -10.78 -11.21
CA TYR A 233 -0.69 -10.94 -12.56
C TYR A 233 0.50 -10.00 -12.85
N GLY A 234 0.51 -8.79 -12.27
CA GLY A 234 1.63 -7.87 -12.38
C GLY A 234 2.85 -8.34 -11.63
N GLN A 235 2.68 -8.88 -10.41
CA GLN A 235 3.80 -9.44 -9.63
C GLN A 235 4.42 -10.67 -10.31
N LEU A 236 3.59 -11.57 -10.85
CA LEU A 236 4.08 -12.75 -11.59
C LEU A 236 4.80 -12.37 -12.89
N ALA A 237 4.31 -11.35 -13.58
CA ALA A 237 4.90 -10.86 -14.82
C ALA A 237 6.32 -10.27 -14.63
N GLN A 238 6.75 -9.98 -13.39
CA GLN A 238 8.06 -9.37 -13.12
C GLN A 238 9.24 -10.34 -13.32
N HIS A 239 9.04 -11.65 -13.16
CA HIS A 239 10.12 -12.65 -13.19
C HIS A 239 9.82 -13.83 -14.13
N TYR A 240 10.86 -14.59 -14.48
CA TYR A 240 10.76 -15.65 -15.50
C TYR A 240 9.75 -16.74 -15.13
N THR A 241 9.80 -17.23 -13.89
CA THR A 241 8.92 -18.32 -13.44
C THR A 241 7.45 -17.93 -13.47
N GLY A 242 7.10 -16.72 -13.04
CA GLY A 242 5.73 -16.22 -13.10
C GLY A 242 5.26 -15.99 -14.53
N ARG A 243 6.11 -15.45 -15.42
CA ARG A 243 5.81 -15.32 -16.86
C ARG A 243 5.52 -16.67 -17.50
N GLU A 244 6.36 -17.67 -17.27
CA GLU A 244 6.16 -19.04 -17.76
C GLU A 244 4.84 -19.64 -17.25
N LEU A 245 4.50 -19.41 -15.98
CA LEU A 245 3.24 -19.88 -15.40
C LEU A 245 2.02 -19.24 -16.07
N LEU A 246 2.07 -17.93 -16.35
CA LEU A 246 1.01 -17.22 -17.06
C LEU A 246 0.84 -17.69 -18.51
N LEU A 247 1.95 -17.94 -19.22
CA LEU A 247 1.96 -18.45 -20.59
C LEU A 247 1.40 -19.87 -20.66
N ARG A 248 1.89 -20.79 -19.81
CA ARG A 248 1.43 -22.20 -19.79
C ARG A 248 -0.03 -22.33 -19.39
N SER A 249 -0.51 -21.42 -18.55
CA SER A 249 -1.91 -21.39 -18.12
C SER A 249 -2.83 -20.71 -19.14
N ASN A 250 -2.29 -20.25 -20.28
CA ASN A 250 -2.99 -19.54 -21.34
C ASN A 250 -3.81 -18.33 -20.82
N GLU A 251 -3.28 -17.65 -19.80
CA GLU A 251 -4.04 -16.64 -19.08
C GLU A 251 -4.22 -15.36 -19.89
N VAL A 252 -3.25 -14.99 -20.73
CA VAL A 252 -3.35 -13.82 -21.62
C VAL A 252 -4.47 -14.04 -22.64
N ASP A 253 -4.45 -15.16 -23.37
CA ASP A 253 -5.50 -15.48 -24.35
C ASP A 253 -6.87 -15.59 -23.70
N ARG A 254 -6.98 -16.22 -22.52
CA ARG A 254 -8.25 -16.26 -21.78
C ARG A 254 -8.78 -14.86 -21.45
N LEU A 255 -7.91 -13.93 -21.05
CA LEU A 255 -8.30 -12.55 -20.76
C LEU A 255 -8.67 -11.80 -22.04
N LEU A 256 -7.97 -12.06 -23.15
CA LEU A 256 -8.31 -11.51 -24.47
C LEU A 256 -9.67 -12.02 -24.96
N ASP A 257 -9.98 -13.30 -24.79
CA ASP A 257 -11.28 -13.89 -25.16
C ASP A 257 -12.44 -13.20 -24.42
N ILE A 258 -12.26 -12.85 -23.14
CA ILE A 258 -13.23 -12.04 -22.39
C ILE A 258 -13.46 -10.67 -23.05
N LEU A 259 -12.45 -10.08 -23.68
CA LEU A 259 -12.54 -8.76 -24.32
C LEU A 259 -13.01 -8.85 -25.79
N ARG A 260 -12.63 -9.90 -26.52
CA ARG A 260 -12.99 -10.14 -27.94
C ARG A 260 -14.48 -10.45 -28.08
N ASP A 261 -14.98 -11.37 -27.26
CA ASP A 261 -16.29 -12.00 -27.43
C ASP A 261 -17.38 -11.35 -26.56
N SER A 262 -17.09 -10.22 -25.92
CA SER A 262 -18.09 -9.61 -25.05
C SER A 262 -19.06 -8.73 -25.84
N PRO A 263 -20.38 -9.03 -25.80
CA PRO A 263 -21.37 -8.05 -26.17
C PRO A 263 -21.28 -6.84 -25.22
N LEU A 264 -21.98 -5.77 -25.59
CA LEU A 264 -22.16 -4.63 -24.70
C LEU A 264 -22.73 -5.10 -23.35
N PRO A 265 -22.03 -4.85 -22.22
CA PRO A 265 -22.46 -5.41 -20.96
C PRO A 265 -23.77 -4.75 -20.54
N THR A 266 -24.71 -5.60 -20.16
CA THR A 266 -26.10 -5.24 -19.83
C THR A 266 -26.30 -5.04 -18.33
N ASN A 267 -25.36 -5.53 -17.53
CA ASN A 267 -25.41 -5.49 -16.07
C ASN A 267 -24.05 -5.16 -15.45
N THR A 268 -24.06 -4.94 -14.13
CA THR A 268 -22.87 -4.60 -13.33
C THR A 268 -21.86 -5.73 -13.28
N PHE A 269 -22.30 -6.99 -13.28
CA PHE A 269 -21.42 -8.15 -13.26
C PHE A 269 -20.57 -8.24 -14.55
N GLU A 270 -21.20 -8.12 -15.72
CA GLU A 270 -20.50 -8.10 -17.01
C GLU A 270 -19.55 -6.91 -17.13
N THR A 271 -19.98 -5.74 -16.64
CA THR A 271 -19.13 -4.54 -16.59
C THR A 271 -17.88 -4.78 -15.73
N SER A 272 -18.04 -5.34 -14.53
CA SER A 272 -16.91 -5.68 -13.65
C SER A 272 -16.02 -6.77 -14.24
N LYS A 273 -16.58 -7.74 -14.97
CA LYS A 273 -15.81 -8.79 -15.64
C LYS A 273 -14.88 -8.20 -16.70
N LEU A 274 -15.38 -7.26 -17.51
CA LEU A 274 -14.58 -6.54 -18.51
C LEU A 274 -13.50 -5.67 -17.87
N LYS A 275 -13.87 -4.88 -16.86
CA LYS A 275 -12.89 -4.07 -16.11
C LYS A 275 -11.81 -4.92 -15.47
N GLY A 276 -12.17 -6.06 -14.88
CA GLY A 276 -11.24 -6.99 -14.26
C GLY A 276 -10.26 -7.59 -15.28
N ALA A 277 -10.74 -7.93 -16.47
CA ALA A 277 -9.88 -8.39 -17.56
C ALA A 277 -8.92 -7.30 -18.05
N LEU A 278 -9.40 -6.06 -18.19
CA LEU A 278 -8.58 -4.91 -18.56
C LEU A 278 -7.48 -4.64 -17.52
N TYR A 279 -7.80 -4.63 -16.22
CA TYR A 279 -6.78 -4.45 -15.17
C TYR A 279 -5.76 -5.59 -15.20
N ALA A 280 -6.21 -6.85 -15.27
CA ALA A 280 -5.31 -7.99 -15.30
C ALA A 280 -4.35 -7.94 -16.50
N LEU A 281 -4.85 -7.71 -17.71
CA LEU A 281 -4.01 -7.54 -18.90
C LEU A 281 -3.09 -6.33 -18.79
N GLY A 282 -3.59 -5.22 -18.26
CA GLY A 282 -2.80 -4.01 -18.00
C GLY A 282 -1.58 -4.29 -17.15
N HIS A 283 -1.77 -4.99 -16.03
CA HIS A 283 -0.68 -5.38 -15.12
C HIS A 283 0.31 -6.35 -15.76
N ILE A 284 -0.14 -7.27 -16.61
CA ILE A 284 0.75 -8.16 -17.37
C ILE A 284 1.60 -7.35 -18.36
N VAL A 285 0.95 -6.56 -19.22
CA VAL A 285 1.60 -5.77 -20.27
C VAL A 285 2.59 -4.78 -19.67
N ALA A 286 2.27 -4.18 -18.52
CA ALA A 286 3.14 -3.22 -17.84
C ALA A 286 4.46 -3.84 -17.36
N ASN A 287 4.55 -5.17 -17.20
CA ASN A 287 5.71 -5.87 -16.65
C ASN A 287 6.31 -6.94 -17.59
N MET A 288 5.67 -7.23 -18.74
CA MET A 288 6.16 -8.18 -19.75
C MET A 288 6.55 -7.47 -21.04
N ASN A 289 7.57 -8.01 -21.72
CA ASN A 289 7.95 -7.56 -23.06
C ASN A 289 6.80 -7.82 -24.04
N SER A 290 6.50 -6.83 -24.88
CA SER A 290 5.43 -6.90 -25.88
C SER A 290 5.60 -8.05 -26.88
N SER A 291 6.84 -8.50 -27.13
CA SER A 291 7.14 -9.62 -28.02
C SER A 291 6.68 -10.99 -27.50
N LEU A 292 6.42 -11.11 -26.20
CA LEU A 292 5.93 -12.34 -25.55
C LEU A 292 4.40 -12.40 -25.50
N LEU A 293 3.73 -11.34 -25.91
CA LEU A 293 2.27 -11.21 -25.84
C LEU A 293 1.69 -11.24 -27.27
N PRO A 294 0.44 -11.69 -27.44
CA PRO A 294 -0.27 -11.54 -28.71
C PRO A 294 -0.24 -10.07 -29.16
N SER A 295 0.03 -9.82 -30.44
CA SER A 295 0.21 -8.47 -30.99
C SER A 295 -1.01 -7.55 -30.81
N GLU A 296 -2.19 -8.14 -30.65
CA GLU A 296 -3.44 -7.44 -30.40
C GLU A 296 -3.66 -7.00 -28.93
N THR A 297 -2.81 -7.43 -28.00
CA THR A 297 -3.02 -7.20 -26.55
C THR A 297 -3.11 -5.72 -26.18
N VAL A 298 -2.25 -4.86 -26.74
CA VAL A 298 -2.33 -3.41 -26.53
C VAL A 298 -3.41 -2.78 -27.41
N PRO A 299 -3.52 -3.08 -28.72
CA PRO A 299 -4.59 -2.58 -29.57
C PRO A 299 -6.02 -2.78 -29.02
N ILE A 300 -6.32 -3.92 -28.40
CA ILE A 300 -7.64 -4.17 -27.83
C ILE A 300 -7.92 -3.23 -26.64
N ILE A 301 -6.94 -2.99 -25.77
CA ILE A 301 -7.06 -2.05 -24.65
C ILE A 301 -7.31 -0.63 -25.19
N CYS A 302 -6.57 -0.20 -26.22
CA CYS A 302 -6.80 1.10 -26.89
C CYS A 302 -8.22 1.19 -27.46
N ARG A 303 -8.71 0.15 -28.13
CA ARG A 303 -10.08 0.11 -28.65
C ARG A 303 -11.14 0.28 -27.55
N PHE A 304 -10.94 -0.29 -26.37
CA PHE A 304 -11.83 -0.07 -25.22
C PHE A 304 -11.76 1.38 -24.72
N ALA A 305 -10.57 1.98 -24.68
CA ALA A 305 -10.39 3.38 -24.27
C ALA A 305 -10.98 4.40 -25.28
N GLU A 306 -11.01 4.07 -26.57
CA GLU A 306 -11.51 4.96 -27.62
C GLU A 306 -13.02 4.78 -27.87
N CYS A 307 -13.45 3.52 -28.00
CA CYS A 307 -14.74 3.20 -28.62
C CYS A 307 -15.78 2.60 -27.66
N CYS A 308 -15.41 2.14 -26.46
CA CYS A 308 -16.37 1.48 -25.57
C CYS A 308 -17.48 2.46 -25.15
N PRO A 309 -18.77 2.24 -25.44
CA PRO A 309 -19.82 3.22 -25.13
C PRO A 309 -20.10 3.36 -23.64
N ILE A 310 -19.61 2.42 -22.82
CA ILE A 310 -19.76 2.48 -21.36
C ILE A 310 -18.57 3.21 -20.77
N LEU A 311 -18.84 4.45 -20.33
CA LEU A 311 -17.80 5.40 -19.89
C LEU A 311 -16.96 4.87 -18.72
N SER A 312 -17.54 4.07 -17.81
CA SER A 312 -16.78 3.51 -16.70
C SER A 312 -15.75 2.48 -17.15
N VAL A 313 -16.07 1.65 -18.15
CA VAL A 313 -15.12 0.71 -18.78
C VAL A 313 -14.08 1.48 -19.59
N ARG A 314 -14.51 2.51 -20.32
CA ARG A 314 -13.62 3.40 -21.07
C ARG A 314 -12.58 4.07 -20.16
N GLY A 315 -13.02 4.59 -19.02
CA GLY A 315 -12.15 5.17 -18.00
C GLY A 315 -11.18 4.16 -17.41
N THR A 316 -11.62 2.92 -17.15
CA THR A 316 -10.73 1.82 -16.73
C THR A 316 -9.66 1.52 -17.78
N ALA A 317 -10.04 1.38 -19.06
CA ALA A 317 -9.08 1.15 -20.13
C ALA A 317 -8.06 2.30 -20.25
N PHE A 318 -8.53 3.54 -20.15
CA PHE A 318 -7.65 4.71 -20.13
C PHE A 318 -6.67 4.68 -18.95
N TRP A 319 -7.12 4.33 -17.74
CA TRP A 319 -6.23 4.22 -16.59
C TRP A 319 -5.23 3.06 -16.75
N VAL A 320 -5.63 1.95 -17.35
CA VAL A 320 -4.73 0.85 -17.71
C VAL A 320 -3.65 1.29 -18.71
N LEU A 321 -3.99 2.10 -19.72
CA LEU A 321 -2.99 2.66 -20.63
C LEU A 321 -1.98 3.56 -19.91
N ASN A 322 -2.42 4.32 -18.89
CA ASN A 322 -1.52 5.11 -18.06
C ASN A 322 -0.58 4.22 -17.23
N LEU A 323 -1.08 3.09 -16.69
CA LEU A 323 -0.25 2.10 -16.02
C LEU A 323 0.85 1.60 -16.97
N ILE A 324 0.47 1.15 -18.18
CA ILE A 324 1.42 0.64 -19.19
C ILE A 324 2.45 1.72 -19.59
N GLY A 325 2.02 2.96 -19.81
CA GLY A 325 2.91 4.06 -20.17
C GLY A 325 3.87 4.47 -19.05
N SER A 326 3.45 4.35 -17.79
CA SER A 326 4.27 4.72 -16.64
C SER A 326 5.45 3.77 -16.39
N THR A 327 5.28 2.47 -16.63
CA THR A 327 6.35 1.48 -16.39
C THR A 327 7.41 1.47 -17.49
N GLN A 328 7.05 1.77 -18.74
CA GLN A 328 8.01 1.86 -19.85
C GLN A 328 9.01 3.02 -19.68
N LEU A 329 8.57 4.13 -19.06
CA LEU A 329 9.44 5.27 -18.75
C LEU A 329 10.50 4.94 -17.69
N ASP A 330 10.20 4.05 -16.75
CA ASP A 330 11.17 3.62 -15.74
C ASP A 330 12.19 2.62 -16.32
N HIS A 331 11.79 1.74 -17.25
CA HIS A 331 12.72 0.87 -17.97
C HIS A 331 13.64 1.64 -18.93
N ALA A 332 13.18 2.76 -19.52
CA ALA A 332 13.99 3.61 -20.39
C ALA A 332 15.04 4.45 -19.64
N LYS A 333 14.92 4.60 -18.30
CA LYS A 333 15.93 5.29 -17.46
C LYS A 333 17.05 4.37 -16.96
N VAL A 334 16.92 3.06 -17.17
CA VAL A 334 17.87 2.04 -16.70
C VAL A 334 18.78 1.53 -17.83
N ASN A 335 18.60 2.02 -19.06
CA ASN A 335 19.49 1.80 -20.21
C ASN A 335 20.20 3.09 -20.61
#